data_AF-A0A1V8UJH8-F1
#
_entry.id   AF-A0A1V8UJH8-F1
#
_cell.length_a   1.000
_cell.length_b   1.000
_cell.length_c   1.000
_cell.angle_alpha   90.00
_cell.angle_beta   90.00
_cell.angle_gamma   90.00
#
_symmetry.space_group_name_H-M   'P 1'
#
loop_
_entity.id
_entity.type
_entity.pdbx_description
1 polymer ?
#
loop_
_entity_poly.entity_id
_entity_poly.type
_entity_poly.pdbx_seq_one_letter_code
_entity_poly.pdbx_strand_id
1 'polypeptide(L)'
;MARIHESLPGSVTPASRRRSDVDDEEEEDEVSVDGETPRPRKCARPSDVDEESGSESPERPLLPENYRRSPRGASTSDGGPRPHQPGSIVRVALTDFVTYTRADFNLGPNLNMIIGPNGTGKSTLVCAICLGLGWDTRHLGRAKDIAEFVKHGSKHATIEIELAADPARQRKNPVITTRISKESNKAEHLLDGKKSSKKQIIDFARTFSIQVPMPVLTARPAAPQEMTDMHEELKELRKEQKEKQRSQETLMADLKNLENRQRLQQGDYQALQDRKELTERVAALEKFRPFPQYKVAKDAHTEAKTRKKDAERKHRELEKKMAPNLNA
;
A
#
# COMPACT_ATOMS: atom_id res chain seq x y z
N MET A 1 -16.19 74.35 -33.65
CA MET A 1 -16.29 74.41 -32.18
C MET A 1 -16.67 73.01 -31.70
N ALA A 2 -15.68 72.21 -31.25
CA ALA A 2 -15.44 71.83 -29.83
C ALA A 2 -16.49 70.83 -29.30
N ARG A 3 -16.20 69.71 -28.62
CA ARG A 3 -14.99 69.11 -28.03
C ARG A 3 -15.28 67.63 -27.69
N ILE A 4 -14.20 66.87 -27.48
CA ILE A 4 -14.05 65.44 -27.20
C ILE A 4 -14.38 65.08 -25.73
N HIS A 5 -14.83 63.85 -25.46
CA HIS A 5 -14.27 63.03 -24.35
C HIS A 5 -14.56 61.52 -24.49
N GLU A 6 -13.49 60.72 -24.49
CA GLU A 6 -13.47 59.26 -24.27
C GLU A 6 -13.65 58.91 -22.78
N SER A 7 -14.12 57.70 -22.48
CA SER A 7 -13.70 56.95 -21.29
C SER A 7 -13.90 55.42 -21.46
N LEU A 8 -12.80 54.68 -21.28
CA LEU A 8 -12.72 53.24 -21.02
C LEU A 8 -13.04 52.93 -19.54
N PRO A 9 -13.35 51.67 -19.20
CA PRO A 9 -12.88 51.14 -17.93
C PRO A 9 -12.19 49.76 -18.03
N GLY A 10 -10.91 49.73 -17.66
CA GLY A 10 -10.46 49.23 -16.35
C GLY A 10 -10.60 47.74 -16.01
N SER A 11 -9.46 47.04 -16.04
CA SER A 11 -9.19 45.72 -15.48
C SER A 11 -9.33 45.62 -13.96
N VAL A 12 -9.82 44.47 -13.45
CA VAL A 12 -9.66 44.09 -12.03
C VAL A 12 -9.36 42.59 -11.90
N THR A 13 -8.23 42.29 -11.24
CA THR A 13 -7.91 41.04 -10.53
C THR A 13 -7.03 41.42 -9.34
N PRO A 14 -6.75 40.56 -8.35
CA PRO A 14 -7.62 39.61 -7.63
C PRO A 14 -7.52 39.80 -6.10
N ALA A 15 -8.38 39.16 -5.31
CA ALA A 15 -8.17 39.03 -3.86
C ALA A 15 -8.66 37.67 -3.34
N SER A 16 -7.74 36.97 -2.67
CA SER A 16 -7.89 35.70 -1.98
C SER A 16 -8.41 35.91 -0.56
N ARG A 17 -9.38 35.10 -0.09
CA ARG A 17 -9.29 34.32 1.17
C ARG A 17 -10.56 33.50 1.51
N ARG A 18 -10.29 32.21 1.79
CA ARG A 18 -10.82 31.32 2.85
C ARG A 18 -12.26 30.77 2.79
N ARG A 19 -12.32 29.48 2.42
CA ARG A 19 -12.88 28.30 3.13
C ARG A 19 -13.95 28.53 4.22
N SER A 20 -15.11 27.90 4.02
CA SER A 20 -15.75 26.96 4.96
C SER A 20 -16.94 26.23 4.30
N ASP A 21 -16.96 24.91 4.50
CA ASP A 21 -18.10 23.97 4.58
C ASP A 21 -19.14 23.91 3.45
N VAL A 22 -19.07 22.80 2.70
CA VAL A 22 -20.20 22.20 1.99
C VAL A 22 -20.27 20.75 2.45
N ASP A 23 -21.33 20.45 3.21
CA ASP A 23 -21.86 19.10 3.43
C ASP A 23 -22.20 18.49 2.06
N ASP A 24 -21.62 17.33 1.77
CA ASP A 24 -22.01 16.48 0.65
C ASP A 24 -22.48 15.16 1.27
N GLU A 25 -23.79 14.96 1.24
CA GLU A 25 -24.42 13.69 1.58
C GLU A 25 -24.13 12.69 0.44
N GLU A 26 -23.33 11.67 0.69
CA GLU A 26 -23.17 10.55 -0.23
C GLU A 26 -24.38 9.60 -0.09
N GLU A 27 -25.28 9.64 -1.09
CA GLU A 27 -26.24 8.57 -1.37
C GLU A 27 -25.48 7.34 -1.90
N GLU A 28 -25.56 6.23 -1.16
CA GLU A 28 -25.18 4.90 -1.62
C GLU A 28 -26.34 4.31 -2.43
N ASP A 29 -26.16 4.14 -3.76
CA ASP A 29 -27.04 3.30 -4.57
C ASP A 29 -26.28 2.07 -5.09
N GLU A 30 -26.66 0.93 -4.52
CA GLU A 30 -26.31 -0.41 -4.93
C GLU A 30 -27.00 -0.80 -6.25
N VAL A 31 -26.27 -1.46 -7.16
CA VAL A 31 -26.88 -2.42 -8.09
C VAL A 31 -26.00 -3.65 -8.32
N SER A 32 -26.55 -4.76 -7.87
CA SER A 32 -26.17 -6.17 -7.98
C SER A 32 -26.36 -6.74 -9.39
N VAL A 33 -25.55 -7.72 -9.82
CA VAL A 33 -25.99 -8.99 -10.48
C VAL A 33 -24.93 -10.11 -10.33
N ASP A 34 -25.31 -11.10 -9.53
CA ASP A 34 -25.20 -12.58 -9.58
C ASP A 34 -24.08 -13.37 -10.29
N GLY A 35 -23.66 -14.42 -9.57
CA GLY A 35 -22.95 -15.61 -10.06
C GLY A 35 -22.69 -16.64 -8.94
N GLU A 36 -23.66 -17.52 -8.70
CA GLU A 36 -23.66 -18.62 -7.71
C GLU A 36 -22.57 -19.70 -7.92
N THR A 37 -22.07 -20.28 -6.82
CA THR A 37 -22.09 -21.74 -6.52
C THR A 37 -21.46 -22.05 -5.13
N PRO A 38 -21.82 -23.17 -4.46
CA PRO A 38 -22.19 -23.14 -3.06
C PRO A 38 -21.22 -23.84 -2.07
N ARG A 39 -21.37 -23.47 -0.80
CA ARG A 39 -20.67 -24.04 0.38
C ARG A 39 -21.27 -25.39 0.80
N PRO A 40 -20.47 -26.38 1.25
CA PRO A 40 -21.03 -27.56 1.90
C PRO A 40 -21.27 -27.30 3.39
N ARG A 41 -22.42 -27.78 3.85
CA ARG A 41 -22.92 -27.77 5.23
C ARG A 41 -22.37 -28.94 6.05
N LYS A 42 -22.40 -28.76 7.37
CA LYS A 42 -22.26 -29.81 8.40
C LYS A 42 -23.32 -30.92 8.23
N CYS A 43 -22.89 -32.18 8.26
CA CYS A 43 -23.63 -33.38 8.66
C CYS A 43 -22.63 -34.25 9.46
N ALA A 44 -22.79 -34.45 10.77
CA ALA A 44 -23.68 -35.40 11.45
C ALA A 44 -23.29 -36.87 11.20
N ARG A 45 -22.95 -37.57 12.31
CA ARG A 45 -22.66 -39.00 12.44
C ARG A 45 -23.75 -39.89 11.79
N PRO A 46 -23.36 -41.09 11.38
CA PRO A 46 -24.15 -42.29 11.68
C PRO A 46 -23.34 -43.36 12.40
N SER A 47 -23.99 -44.03 13.35
CA SER A 47 -23.57 -45.28 13.98
C SER A 47 -24.32 -46.46 13.36
N ASP A 48 -23.63 -47.60 13.32
CA ASP A 48 -24.08 -49.01 13.30
C ASP A 48 -24.81 -49.57 12.05
N VAL A 49 -24.07 -50.38 11.28
CA VAL A 49 -24.48 -51.74 10.86
C VAL A 49 -23.23 -52.59 10.60
N ASP A 50 -23.14 -53.70 11.32
CA ASP A 50 -22.17 -54.80 11.19
C ASP A 50 -22.32 -55.55 9.86
N GLU A 51 -21.20 -55.98 9.25
CA GLU A 51 -20.98 -57.40 8.86
C GLU A 51 -19.57 -57.62 8.26
N GLU A 52 -18.94 -58.68 8.77
CA GLU A 52 -17.64 -59.30 8.48
C GLU A 52 -17.08 -59.26 7.05
N SER A 53 -15.80 -58.89 6.93
CA SER A 53 -14.80 -59.77 6.30
C SER A 53 -13.38 -59.31 6.62
N GLY A 54 -12.64 -60.19 7.29
CA GLY A 54 -11.27 -59.97 7.70
C GLY A 54 -10.26 -59.99 6.55
N SER A 55 -9.31 -59.07 6.62
CA SER A 55 -7.93 -59.31 6.17
C SER A 55 -7.00 -58.35 6.93
N GLU A 56 -6.25 -58.89 7.89
CA GLU A 56 -5.18 -58.20 8.59
C GLU A 56 -4.15 -57.64 7.59
N SER A 57 -4.01 -56.32 7.55
CA SER A 57 -2.93 -55.65 6.82
C SER A 57 -1.95 -55.08 7.85
N PRO A 58 -0.66 -55.47 7.83
CA PRO A 58 0.30 -55.01 8.84
C PRO A 58 0.59 -53.52 8.62
N GLU A 59 0.52 -52.73 9.69
CA GLU A 59 0.95 -51.33 9.72
C GLU A 59 2.41 -51.25 9.23
N ARG A 60 2.60 -50.75 8.01
CA ARG A 60 3.94 -50.40 7.53
C ARG A 60 4.34 -49.08 8.20
N PRO A 61 5.50 -49.00 8.88
CA PRO A 61 5.96 -47.75 9.47
C PRO A 61 6.16 -46.70 8.37
N LEU A 62 5.62 -45.50 8.58
CA LEU A 62 5.68 -44.37 7.64
C LEU A 62 7.11 -43.87 7.35
N LEU A 63 8.13 -44.41 8.04
CA LEU A 63 9.53 -44.02 7.89
C LEU A 63 10.45 -45.24 7.83
N PRO A 64 11.44 -45.26 6.92
CA PRO A 64 12.45 -46.32 6.85
C PRO A 64 13.22 -46.49 8.17
N GLU A 65 13.53 -47.74 8.55
CA GLU A 65 14.21 -48.16 9.79
C GLU A 65 15.52 -47.37 10.08
N ASN A 66 16.15 -46.88 9.02
CA ASN A 66 17.38 -46.09 8.99
C ASN A 66 17.23 -44.73 9.69
N TYR A 67 16.02 -44.16 9.75
CA TYR A 67 15.74 -42.92 10.48
C TYR A 67 15.45 -43.12 11.97
N ARG A 68 15.25 -44.37 12.43
CA ARG A 68 15.09 -44.69 13.86
C ARG A 68 16.42 -44.83 14.60
N ARG A 69 17.55 -44.96 13.89
CA ARG A 69 18.88 -44.98 14.51
C ARG A 69 19.40 -43.57 14.72
N SER A 70 19.10 -43.01 15.90
CA SER A 70 19.99 -42.02 16.49
C SER A 70 21.39 -42.67 16.67
N PRO A 71 22.51 -41.96 16.41
CA PRO A 71 23.83 -42.55 16.55
C PRO A 71 23.97 -43.08 17.97
N ARG A 72 24.32 -44.37 18.11
CA ARG A 72 24.64 -44.99 19.41
C ARG A 72 25.87 -44.31 20.00
N GLY A 73 25.68 -43.15 20.62
CA GLY A 73 26.50 -42.71 21.73
C GLY A 73 26.03 -43.47 22.95
N ALA A 74 26.95 -44.17 23.63
CA ALA A 74 26.69 -44.95 24.81
C ALA A 74 25.92 -44.13 25.86
N SER A 75 24.62 -44.38 26.02
CA SER A 75 23.86 -43.88 27.16
C SER A 75 23.64 -45.05 28.10
N THR A 76 24.42 -45.08 29.18
CA THR A 76 23.97 -45.66 30.44
C THR A 76 22.57 -45.11 30.72
N SER A 77 21.61 -46.01 30.78
CA SER A 77 20.23 -45.72 31.13
C SER A 77 20.15 -45.28 32.59
N ASP A 78 20.35 -43.99 32.82
CA ASP A 78 19.88 -43.33 34.04
C ASP A 78 18.80 -42.34 33.63
N GLY A 79 17.56 -42.61 34.03
CA GLY A 79 16.36 -41.84 33.70
C GLY A 79 16.24 -40.54 34.48
N GLY A 80 17.29 -40.11 35.19
CA GLY A 80 17.35 -38.83 35.88
C GLY A 80 17.45 -37.64 34.90
N PRO A 81 17.00 -36.45 35.31
CA PRO A 81 17.24 -35.23 34.55
C PRO A 81 18.76 -35.05 34.40
N ARG A 82 19.25 -35.20 33.15
CA ARG A 82 20.67 -34.98 32.84
C ARG A 82 21.05 -33.55 33.20
N PRO A 83 22.20 -33.32 33.84
CA PRO A 83 22.64 -31.98 34.18
C PRO A 83 22.88 -31.15 32.90
N HIS A 84 22.55 -29.87 32.95
CA HIS A 84 22.87 -28.93 31.87
C HIS A 84 24.38 -28.89 31.64
N GLN A 85 24.78 -28.96 30.37
CA GLN A 85 26.20 -28.75 30.03
C GLN A 85 26.58 -27.30 30.32
N PRO A 86 27.81 -27.03 30.77
CA PRO A 86 28.29 -25.66 30.97
C PRO A 86 28.03 -24.78 29.74
N GLY A 87 27.42 -23.62 29.95
CA GLY A 87 27.04 -22.70 28.86
C GLY A 87 25.66 -22.93 28.25
N SER A 88 24.96 -24.01 28.61
CA SER A 88 23.57 -24.20 28.18
C SER A 88 22.67 -23.13 28.79
N ILE A 89 21.71 -22.62 28.03
CA ILE A 89 20.72 -21.69 28.58
C ILE A 89 19.75 -22.48 29.46
N VAL A 90 19.63 -22.09 30.73
CA VAL A 90 18.74 -22.72 31.72
C VAL A 90 17.40 -22.01 31.76
N ARG A 91 17.43 -20.68 31.73
CA ARG A 91 16.22 -19.84 31.82
C ARG A 91 16.34 -18.61 30.95
N VAL A 92 15.23 -18.23 30.32
CA VAL A 92 15.08 -16.95 29.61
C VAL A 92 13.85 -16.26 30.15
N ALA A 93 13.99 -15.05 30.69
CA ALA A 93 12.87 -14.23 31.14
C ALA A 93 12.79 -12.93 30.34
N LEU A 94 11.58 -12.62 29.89
CA LEU A 94 11.28 -11.47 29.05
C LEU A 94 10.24 -10.59 29.75
N THR A 95 10.52 -9.30 29.85
CA THR A 95 9.58 -8.28 30.33
C THR A 95 9.43 -7.20 29.28
N ASP A 96 8.18 -6.90 28.89
CA ASP A 96 7.81 -5.86 27.93
C ASP A 96 8.57 -5.92 26.59
N PHE A 97 8.82 -7.14 26.09
CA PHE A 97 9.58 -7.40 24.87
C PHE A 97 8.67 -7.83 23.72
N VAL A 98 8.48 -6.94 22.74
CA VAL A 98 7.61 -7.10 21.56
C VAL A 98 6.21 -7.64 21.89
N THR A 99 6.01 -8.96 21.80
CA THR A 99 4.73 -9.65 22.04
C THR A 99 4.54 -10.05 23.49
N TYR A 100 5.60 -10.11 24.28
CA TYR A 100 5.57 -10.61 25.65
C TYR A 100 5.50 -9.44 26.66
N THR A 101 4.48 -9.43 27.52
CA THR A 101 4.44 -8.53 28.69
C THR A 101 5.35 -9.06 29.79
N ARG A 102 5.23 -10.35 30.11
CA ARG A 102 6.07 -11.08 31.03
C ARG A 102 6.04 -12.55 30.65
N ALA A 103 7.20 -13.16 30.42
CA ALA A 103 7.30 -14.56 30.04
C ALA A 103 8.59 -15.17 30.58
N ASP A 104 8.48 -16.33 31.21
CA ASP A 104 9.60 -17.09 31.76
C ASP A 104 9.67 -18.45 31.05
N PHE A 105 10.81 -18.76 30.45
CA PHE A 105 11.07 -20.00 29.73
C PHE A 105 12.17 -20.78 30.43
N ASN A 106 11.85 -21.98 30.90
CA ASN A 106 12.83 -22.91 31.49
C ASN A 106 13.21 -23.94 30.43
N LEU A 107 14.48 -23.95 30.04
CA LEU A 107 14.99 -24.78 28.96
C LEU A 107 15.62 -26.06 29.51
N GLY A 108 15.42 -27.16 28.78
CA GLY A 108 16.02 -28.45 29.06
C GLY A 108 17.49 -28.54 28.61
N PRO A 109 18.22 -29.55 29.10
CA PRO A 109 19.67 -29.68 28.92
C PRO A 109 20.11 -30.15 27.52
N ASN A 110 19.21 -30.75 26.73
CA ASN A 110 19.55 -31.37 25.44
C ASN A 110 18.86 -30.68 24.26
N LEU A 111 17.60 -31.04 23.98
CA LEU A 111 16.82 -30.52 22.87
C LEU A 111 15.67 -29.67 23.40
N ASN A 112 15.59 -28.44 22.91
CA ASN A 112 14.48 -27.52 23.19
C ASN A 112 13.74 -27.23 21.89
N MET A 113 12.46 -27.55 21.82
CA MET A 113 11.62 -27.33 20.64
C MET A 113 10.58 -26.26 20.93
N ILE A 114 10.63 -25.14 20.20
CA ILE A 114 9.68 -24.03 20.32
C ILE A 114 8.57 -24.23 19.28
N ILE A 115 7.36 -24.53 19.74
CA ILE A 115 6.20 -24.84 18.88
C ILE A 115 5.06 -23.86 19.19
N GLY A 116 4.27 -23.51 18.18
CA GLY A 116 3.08 -22.69 18.34
C GLY A 116 2.56 -22.14 17.02
N PRO A 117 1.31 -21.65 16.97
CA PRO A 117 0.72 -21.06 15.77
C PRO A 117 1.46 -19.79 15.31
N ASN A 118 1.19 -19.34 14.09
CA ASN A 118 1.82 -18.14 13.54
C ASN A 118 1.42 -16.90 14.37
N GLY A 119 2.38 -16.00 14.62
CA GLY A 119 2.16 -14.80 15.42
C GLY A 119 2.33 -14.95 16.94
N THR A 120 2.54 -16.16 17.48
CA THR A 120 2.69 -16.37 18.95
C THR A 120 4.03 -15.95 19.56
N GLY A 121 4.92 -15.36 18.76
CA GLY A 121 6.21 -14.86 19.25
C GLY A 121 7.36 -15.90 19.27
N LYS A 122 7.24 -17.05 18.59
CA LYS A 122 8.35 -18.02 18.46
C LYS A 122 9.66 -17.38 17.98
N SER A 123 9.60 -16.63 16.88
CA SER A 123 10.75 -15.89 16.38
C SER A 123 11.15 -14.75 17.33
N THR A 124 10.20 -14.18 18.08
CA THR A 124 10.48 -13.18 19.13
C THR A 124 11.33 -13.75 20.26
N LEU A 125 11.10 -15.00 20.69
CA LEU A 125 11.91 -15.64 21.71
C LEU A 125 13.36 -15.84 21.22
N VAL A 126 13.53 -16.32 19.99
CA VAL A 126 14.86 -16.45 19.38
C VAL A 126 15.55 -15.08 19.29
N CYS A 127 14.82 -14.04 18.84
CA CYS A 127 15.29 -12.65 18.84
C CYS A 127 15.81 -12.18 20.19
N ALA A 128 15.06 -12.48 21.26
CA ALA A 128 15.45 -12.07 22.60
C ALA A 128 16.74 -12.75 23.07
N ILE A 129 16.90 -14.04 22.78
CA ILE A 129 18.13 -14.78 23.11
C ILE A 129 19.33 -14.15 22.37
N CYS A 130 19.19 -13.89 21.07
CA CYS A 130 20.24 -13.26 20.27
C CYS A 130 20.65 -11.89 20.83
N LEU A 131 19.66 -11.02 21.11
CA LEU A 131 19.92 -9.67 21.62
C LEU A 131 20.49 -9.69 23.05
N GLY A 132 20.00 -10.59 23.90
CA GLY A 132 20.49 -10.74 25.27
C GLY A 132 21.94 -11.22 25.33
N LEU A 133 22.35 -12.07 24.39
CA LEU A 133 23.75 -12.51 24.22
C LEU A 133 24.63 -11.47 23.49
N GLY A 134 24.10 -10.29 23.19
CA GLY A 134 24.87 -9.19 22.59
C GLY A 134 25.01 -9.26 21.07
N TRP A 135 24.12 -9.95 20.35
CA TRP A 135 24.15 -9.95 18.89
C TRP A 135 23.65 -8.63 18.30
N ASP A 136 23.94 -8.39 17.02
CA ASP A 136 23.50 -7.18 16.31
C ASP A 136 22.07 -7.35 15.76
N THR A 137 21.25 -6.29 15.80
CA THR A 137 19.89 -6.26 15.25
C THR A 137 19.87 -6.54 13.74
N ARG A 138 20.96 -6.20 13.04
CA ARG A 138 21.13 -6.47 11.60
C ARG A 138 21.03 -7.96 11.26
N HIS A 139 21.47 -8.83 12.15
CA HIS A 139 21.47 -10.28 11.90
C HIS A 139 20.09 -10.91 12.12
N LEU A 140 19.16 -10.14 12.70
CA LEU A 140 17.88 -10.65 13.16
C LEU A 140 16.76 -10.49 12.12
N GLY A 141 17.01 -9.72 11.06
CA GLY A 141 16.09 -9.57 9.91
C GLY A 141 14.72 -8.96 10.25
N ARG A 142 14.56 -8.43 11.47
CA ARG A 142 13.27 -7.96 12.00
C ARG A 142 13.13 -6.44 12.03
N ALA A 143 14.12 -5.77 12.59
CA ALA A 143 14.11 -4.34 12.86
C ALA A 143 15.53 -3.79 12.78
N LYS A 144 15.68 -2.53 12.34
CA LYS A 144 16.99 -1.86 12.32
C LYS A 144 17.33 -1.33 13.71
N ASP A 145 16.34 -0.76 14.39
CA ASP A 145 16.49 -0.14 15.69
C ASP A 145 16.20 -1.09 16.85
N ILE A 146 16.94 -0.94 17.94
CA ILE A 146 16.76 -1.74 19.16
C ILE A 146 15.44 -1.34 19.85
N ALA A 147 15.04 -0.08 19.71
CA ALA A 147 13.79 0.45 20.26
C ALA A 147 12.52 -0.24 19.75
N GLU A 148 12.54 -0.81 18.52
CA GLU A 148 11.41 -1.56 17.95
C GLU A 148 11.17 -2.90 18.67
N PHE A 149 12.15 -3.38 19.44
CA PHE A 149 12.00 -4.60 20.23
C PHE A 149 11.27 -4.36 21.57
N VAL A 150 11.04 -3.09 21.93
CA VAL A 150 10.24 -2.74 23.10
C VAL A 150 8.75 -2.84 22.75
N LYS A 151 7.97 -3.50 23.60
CA LYS A 151 6.52 -3.61 23.43
C LYS A 151 5.87 -2.23 23.29
N HIS A 152 4.87 -2.11 22.42
CA HIS A 152 4.10 -0.88 22.28
C HIS A 152 3.44 -0.48 23.61
N GLY A 153 3.58 0.79 23.99
CA GLY A 153 3.10 1.33 25.27
C GLY A 153 4.12 1.26 26.42
N SER A 154 5.20 0.50 26.29
CA SER A 154 6.24 0.39 27.33
C SER A 154 7.46 1.28 27.01
N LYS A 155 8.10 1.80 28.06
CA LYS A 155 9.32 2.65 27.93
C LYS A 155 10.61 1.84 27.90
N HIS A 156 10.59 0.69 28.55
CA HIS A 156 11.74 -0.19 28.67
C HIS A 156 11.32 -1.64 28.43
N ALA A 157 12.26 -2.45 27.96
CA ALA A 157 12.15 -3.91 27.90
C ALA A 157 13.35 -4.53 28.61
N THR A 158 13.16 -5.68 29.24
CA THR A 158 14.23 -6.40 29.95
C THR A 158 14.26 -7.84 29.48
N ILE A 159 15.48 -8.32 29.17
CA ILE A 159 15.77 -9.69 28.81
C ILE A 159 16.75 -10.23 29.85
N GLU A 160 16.42 -11.33 30.49
CA GLU A 160 17.32 -12.06 31.38
C GLU A 160 17.60 -13.44 30.81
N ILE A 161 18.87 -13.80 30.73
CA ILE A 161 19.32 -15.12 30.27
C ILE A 161 20.22 -15.70 31.34
N GLU A 162 19.81 -16.83 31.88
CA GLU A 162 20.59 -17.61 32.83
C GLU A 162 21.29 -18.74 32.10
N LEU A 163 22.62 -18.79 32.22
CA LEU A 163 23.43 -19.86 31.66
C LEU A 163 23.84 -20.85 32.75
N ALA A 164 23.98 -22.12 32.39
CA ALA A 164 24.51 -23.14 33.28
C ALA A 164 25.99 -22.86 33.56
N ALA A 165 26.34 -22.74 34.85
CA ALA A 165 27.72 -22.54 35.25
C ALA A 165 28.60 -23.72 34.83
N ASP A 166 29.86 -23.43 34.51
CA ASP A 166 30.91 -24.45 34.50
C ASP A 166 31.38 -24.67 35.94
N PRO A 167 31.17 -25.86 36.55
CA PRO A 167 31.61 -26.14 37.92
C PRO A 167 33.11 -25.90 38.13
N ALA A 168 33.91 -25.98 37.05
CA ALA A 168 35.35 -25.73 37.10
C ALA A 168 35.71 -24.23 37.11
N ARG A 169 34.81 -23.33 36.67
CA ARG A 169 35.08 -21.88 36.56
C ARG A 169 34.25 -21.03 37.51
N GLN A 170 33.00 -21.40 37.77
CA GLN A 170 32.04 -20.58 38.52
C GLN A 170 31.15 -21.45 39.44
N ARG A 171 30.94 -20.98 40.67
CA ARG A 171 30.04 -21.65 41.65
C ARG A 171 28.55 -21.37 41.41
N LYS A 172 28.21 -20.35 40.64
CA LYS A 172 26.82 -19.91 40.40
C LYS A 172 26.57 -19.71 38.92
N ASN A 173 25.34 -19.97 38.49
CA ASN A 173 24.87 -19.72 37.14
C ASN A 173 24.98 -18.23 36.82
N PRO A 174 25.75 -17.84 35.80
CA PRO A 174 25.83 -16.44 35.41
C PRO A 174 24.52 -15.99 34.76
N VAL A 175 24.08 -14.78 35.13
CA VAL A 175 22.86 -14.16 34.62
C VAL A 175 23.22 -12.93 33.80
N ILE A 176 22.83 -12.95 32.53
CA ILE A 176 22.99 -11.82 31.61
C ILE A 176 21.65 -11.09 31.53
N THR A 177 21.63 -9.83 31.97
CA THR A 177 20.46 -8.96 31.89
C THR A 177 20.70 -7.86 30.87
N THR A 178 19.85 -7.77 29.86
CA THR A 178 19.87 -6.70 28.86
C THR A 178 18.63 -5.85 29.01
N ARG A 179 18.82 -4.56 29.33
CA ARG A 179 17.75 -3.57 29.46
C ARG A 179 17.77 -2.64 28.26
N ILE A 180 16.68 -2.64 27.50
CA ILE A 180 16.49 -1.81 26.32
C ILE A 180 15.64 -0.61 26.72
N SER A 181 16.08 0.59 26.34
CA SER A 181 15.29 1.82 26.49
C SER A 181 14.80 2.31 25.14
N LYS A 182 13.48 2.53 25.04
CA LYS A 182 12.84 3.00 23.81
C LYS A 182 13.24 4.45 23.47
N GLU A 183 13.33 5.30 24.48
CA GLU A 183 13.64 6.73 24.32
C GLU A 183 15.09 6.97 23.87
N SER A 184 16.03 6.18 24.39
CA SER A 184 17.47 6.38 24.10
C SER A 184 18.02 5.46 23.01
N ASN A 185 17.19 4.58 22.44
CA ASN A 185 17.56 3.54 21.46
C ASN A 185 18.88 2.82 21.83
N LYS A 186 19.08 2.58 23.13
CA LYS A 186 20.30 1.99 23.70
C LYS A 186 19.92 0.78 24.54
N ALA A 187 20.77 -0.24 24.45
CA ALA A 187 20.74 -1.41 25.31
C ALA A 187 21.85 -1.29 26.37
N GLU A 188 21.47 -1.32 27.63
CA GLU A 188 22.39 -1.49 28.75
C GLU A 188 22.47 -2.97 29.09
N HIS A 189 23.68 -3.48 29.26
CA HIS A 189 23.87 -4.88 29.61
C HIS A 189 24.53 -5.02 30.97
N LEU A 190 24.08 -6.02 31.72
CA LEU A 190 24.56 -6.35 33.05
C LEU A 190 24.90 -7.84 33.09
N LEU A 191 26.05 -8.17 33.67
CA LEU A 191 26.47 -9.53 33.97
C LEU A 191 26.47 -9.69 35.49
N ASP A 192 25.64 -10.60 36.01
CA ASP A 192 25.45 -10.82 37.45
C ASP A 192 25.13 -9.53 38.22
N GLY A 193 24.32 -8.66 37.61
CA GLY A 193 23.94 -7.34 38.16
C GLY A 193 25.02 -6.25 38.03
N LYS A 194 26.20 -6.54 37.47
CA LYS A 194 27.26 -5.55 37.21
C LYS A 194 27.20 -5.04 35.77
N LYS A 195 27.17 -3.72 35.59
CA LYS A 195 27.19 -3.09 34.26
C LYS A 195 28.41 -3.56 33.48
N SER A 196 28.15 -4.08 32.28
CA SER A 196 29.16 -4.68 31.41
C SER A 196 29.00 -4.13 30.00
N SER A 197 30.10 -4.03 29.27
CA SER A 197 30.07 -3.63 27.85
C SER A 197 29.55 -4.78 26.98
N LYS A 198 28.95 -4.44 25.82
CA LYS A 198 28.53 -5.43 24.81
C LYS A 198 29.68 -6.38 24.42
N LYS A 199 30.92 -5.88 24.33
CA LYS A 199 32.12 -6.67 24.02
C LYS A 199 32.38 -7.75 25.08
N GLN A 200 32.31 -7.38 26.36
CA GLN A 200 32.52 -8.33 27.46
C GLN A 200 31.49 -9.46 27.46
N ILE A 201 30.24 -9.19 27.10
CA ILE A 201 29.20 -10.23 27.02
C ILE A 201 29.39 -11.15 25.83
N ILE A 202 29.83 -10.61 24.69
CA ILE A 202 30.18 -11.44 23.53
C ILE A 202 31.36 -12.35 23.87
N ASP A 203 32.40 -11.82 24.52
CA ASP A 203 33.57 -12.61 24.93
C ASP A 203 33.22 -13.64 26.01
N PHE A 204 32.28 -13.30 26.90
CA PHE A 204 31.72 -14.23 27.86
C PHE A 204 30.96 -15.37 27.17
N ALA A 205 30.06 -15.06 26.23
CA ALA A 205 29.31 -16.05 25.47
C ALA A 205 30.25 -16.98 24.66
N ARG A 206 31.33 -16.42 24.07
CA ARG A 206 32.38 -17.20 23.39
C ARG A 206 33.09 -18.18 24.32
N THR A 207 33.30 -17.81 25.59
CA THR A 207 33.93 -18.69 26.59
C THR A 207 33.10 -19.96 26.83
N PHE A 208 31.78 -19.85 26.71
CA PHE A 208 30.84 -20.97 26.82
C PHE A 208 30.59 -21.71 25.50
N SER A 209 31.42 -21.48 24.48
CA SER A 209 31.25 -22.03 23.14
C SER A 209 29.87 -21.73 22.52
N ILE A 210 29.17 -20.71 23.02
CA ILE A 210 27.93 -20.22 22.42
C ILE A 210 28.36 -19.45 21.18
N GLN A 211 28.37 -20.15 20.05
CA GLN A 211 28.70 -19.54 18.78
C GLN A 211 27.64 -18.48 18.47
N VAL A 212 28.07 -17.24 18.34
CA VAL A 212 27.31 -16.20 17.65
C VAL A 212 27.26 -16.66 16.20
N PRO A 213 26.12 -17.15 15.68
CA PRO A 213 26.04 -17.48 14.29
C PRO A 213 26.31 -16.18 13.52
N MET A 214 27.23 -16.30 12.58
CA MET A 214 27.20 -15.48 11.38
C MET A 214 25.75 -15.33 10.92
N PRO A 215 25.35 -14.16 10.41
CA PRO A 215 23.96 -13.84 10.11
C PRO A 215 23.29 -15.01 9.39
N VAL A 216 22.02 -15.21 9.73
CA VAL A 216 21.05 -16.20 9.23
C VAL A 216 20.95 -16.28 7.69
N LEU A 217 21.77 -15.53 6.95
CA LEU A 217 22.11 -15.77 5.54
C LEU A 217 23.09 -16.92 5.29
N THR A 218 23.67 -17.53 6.35
CA THR A 218 24.55 -18.72 6.23
C THR A 218 24.02 -19.94 6.98
N ALA A 219 22.73 -19.98 7.29
CA ALA A 219 22.03 -21.26 7.17
C ALA A 219 21.84 -21.50 5.66
N ARG A 220 22.87 -22.04 4.99
CA ARG A 220 22.62 -22.98 3.89
C ARG A 220 22.32 -24.29 4.60
N PRO A 221 21.06 -24.64 4.90
CA PRO A 221 20.75 -25.93 5.49
C PRO A 221 20.95 -26.98 4.41
N ALA A 222 22.19 -27.37 4.08
CA ALA A 222 22.49 -28.47 3.15
C ALA A 222 21.48 -28.55 1.97
N ALA A 223 21.16 -27.41 1.36
CA ALA A 223 20.12 -27.37 0.35
C ALA A 223 20.70 -28.04 -0.90
N PRO A 224 19.98 -28.97 -1.56
CA PRO A 224 20.42 -29.56 -2.81
C PRO A 224 20.83 -28.45 -3.78
N GLN A 225 21.85 -28.67 -4.62
CA GLN A 225 22.33 -27.66 -5.58
C GLN A 225 21.18 -27.05 -6.42
N GLU A 226 20.15 -27.85 -6.70
CA GLU A 226 18.90 -27.40 -7.35
C GLU A 226 18.22 -26.21 -6.64
N MET A 227 18.21 -26.16 -5.31
CA MET A 227 17.62 -25.07 -4.54
C MET A 227 18.44 -23.77 -4.60
N THR A 228 19.76 -23.86 -4.80
CA THR A 228 20.59 -22.67 -5.03
C THR A 228 20.42 -22.12 -6.43
N ASP A 229 20.27 -23.01 -7.41
CA ASP A 229 20.07 -22.63 -8.81
C ASP A 229 18.71 -21.96 -8.99
N MET A 230 17.64 -22.51 -8.40
CA MET A 230 16.32 -21.87 -8.36
C MET A 230 16.36 -20.50 -7.64
N HIS A 231 17.19 -20.34 -6.61
CA HIS A 231 17.32 -19.06 -5.91
C HIS A 231 18.05 -18.01 -6.75
N GLU A 232 19.04 -18.41 -7.54
CA GLU A 232 19.73 -17.53 -8.49
C GLU A 232 18.80 -17.15 -9.66
N GLU A 233 18.04 -18.11 -10.19
CA GLU A 233 17.03 -17.86 -11.22
C GLU A 233 15.95 -16.89 -10.73
N LEU A 234 15.46 -17.06 -9.50
CA LEU A 234 14.50 -16.14 -8.89
C LEU A 234 15.04 -14.71 -8.70
N LYS A 235 16.36 -14.54 -8.52
CA LYS A 235 16.97 -13.20 -8.47
C LYS A 235 16.97 -12.54 -9.84
N GLU A 236 17.31 -13.28 -10.89
CA GLU A 236 17.29 -12.77 -12.26
C GLU A 236 15.87 -12.43 -12.70
N LEU A 237 14.90 -13.32 -12.45
CA LEU A 237 13.48 -13.06 -12.69
C LEU A 237 12.99 -11.79 -11.98
N ARG A 238 13.40 -11.56 -10.73
CA ARG A 238 13.04 -10.32 -10.02
C ARG A 238 13.69 -9.08 -10.61
N LYS A 239 14.92 -9.19 -11.11
CA LYS A 239 15.62 -8.09 -11.76
C LYS A 239 14.91 -7.72 -13.07
N GLU A 240 14.56 -8.72 -13.88
CA GLU A 240 13.79 -8.55 -15.12
C GLU A 240 12.40 -7.97 -14.85
N GLN A 241 11.70 -8.49 -13.83
CA GLN A 241 10.39 -7.95 -13.41
C GLN A 241 10.49 -6.47 -13.07
N LYS A 242 11.52 -6.07 -12.32
CA LYS A 242 11.74 -4.68 -11.92
C LYS A 242 12.10 -3.79 -13.11
N GLU A 243 12.86 -4.29 -14.08
CA GLU A 243 13.16 -3.59 -15.32
C GLU A 243 11.90 -3.39 -16.18
N LYS A 244 11.09 -4.44 -16.37
CA LYS A 244 9.81 -4.34 -17.07
C LYS A 244 8.86 -3.36 -16.38
N GLN A 245 8.77 -3.40 -15.06
CA GLN A 245 7.91 -2.48 -14.30
C GLN A 245 8.36 -1.02 -14.46
N ARG A 246 9.68 -0.75 -14.41
CA ARG A 246 10.21 0.59 -14.72
C ARG A 246 9.90 1.03 -16.15
N SER A 247 10.05 0.12 -17.13
CA SER A 247 9.72 0.43 -18.52
C SER A 247 8.23 0.74 -18.71
N GLN A 248 7.36 0.04 -17.97
CA GLN A 248 5.93 0.26 -18.00
C GLN A 248 5.55 1.61 -17.38
N GLU A 249 6.18 1.98 -16.27
CA GLU A 249 6.00 3.30 -15.64
C GLU A 249 6.43 4.44 -16.57
N THR A 250 7.56 4.30 -17.28
CA THR A 250 8.00 5.29 -18.26
C THR A 250 7.04 5.39 -19.44
N LEU A 251 6.59 4.25 -19.99
CA LEU A 251 5.63 4.20 -21.09
C LEU A 251 4.29 4.83 -20.71
N MET A 252 3.80 4.58 -19.49
CA MET A 252 2.57 5.20 -18.99
C MET A 252 2.71 6.73 -18.87
N ALA A 253 3.86 7.21 -18.38
CA ALA A 253 4.13 8.65 -18.30
C ALA A 253 4.16 9.29 -19.69
N ASP A 254 4.80 8.63 -20.66
CA ASP A 254 4.87 9.09 -22.05
C ASP A 254 3.50 9.11 -22.73
N LEU A 255 2.68 8.06 -22.54
CA LEU A 255 1.31 8.02 -23.05
C LEU A 255 0.46 9.16 -22.50
N LYS A 256 0.55 9.42 -21.20
CA LYS A 256 -0.17 10.53 -20.57
C LYS A 256 0.24 11.89 -21.14
N ASN A 257 1.53 12.07 -21.42
CA ASN A 257 2.04 13.29 -22.05
C ASN A 257 1.52 13.45 -23.48
N LEU A 258 1.50 12.37 -24.27
CA LEU A 258 0.95 12.35 -25.62
C LEU A 258 -0.56 12.64 -25.65
N GLU A 259 -1.34 12.02 -24.77
CA GLU A 259 -2.77 12.29 -24.65
C GLU A 259 -3.06 13.75 -24.29
N ASN A 260 -2.33 14.32 -23.34
CA ASN A 260 -2.48 15.73 -22.98
C ASN A 260 -2.18 16.65 -24.16
N ARG A 261 -1.15 16.33 -24.95
CA ARG A 261 -0.82 17.08 -26.17
C ARG A 261 -1.91 16.96 -27.23
N GLN A 262 -2.48 15.77 -27.41
CA GLN A 262 -3.58 15.55 -28.34
C GLN A 262 -4.83 16.32 -27.92
N ARG A 263 -5.19 16.31 -26.63
CA ARG A 263 -6.32 17.08 -26.09
C ARG A 263 -6.15 18.58 -26.34
N LEU A 264 -4.95 19.11 -26.15
CA LEU A 264 -4.67 20.53 -26.42
C LEU A 264 -4.85 20.85 -27.91
N GLN A 265 -4.32 20.01 -28.80
CA GLN A 265 -4.44 20.19 -30.25
C GLN A 265 -5.86 20.01 -30.79
N GLN A 266 -6.69 19.18 -30.15
CA GLN A 266 -8.09 19.00 -30.52
C GLN A 266 -8.89 20.30 -30.36
N GLY A 267 -8.63 21.07 -29.29
CA GLY A 267 -9.25 22.37 -29.08
C GLY A 267 -8.90 23.35 -30.20
N ASP A 268 -7.62 23.44 -30.58
CA ASP A 268 -7.16 24.29 -31.68
C ASP A 268 -7.79 23.88 -33.02
N TYR A 269 -7.93 22.57 -33.28
CA TYR A 269 -8.54 22.06 -34.49
C TYR A 269 -10.02 22.42 -34.61
N GLN A 270 -10.79 22.24 -33.53
CA GLN A 270 -12.20 22.61 -33.48
C GLN A 270 -12.39 24.11 -33.69
N ALA A 271 -11.62 24.94 -32.99
CA ALA A 271 -11.66 26.39 -33.18
C ALA A 271 -11.37 26.81 -34.63
N LEU A 272 -10.47 26.10 -35.31
CA LEU A 272 -10.14 26.35 -36.72
C LEU A 272 -11.28 25.93 -37.65
N GLN A 273 -11.96 24.82 -37.38
CA GLN A 273 -13.15 24.41 -38.13
C GLN A 273 -14.31 25.38 -37.93
N ASP A 274 -14.65 25.73 -36.69
CA ASP A 274 -15.69 26.69 -36.36
C ASP A 274 -15.44 28.03 -37.06
N ARG A 275 -14.18 28.49 -37.05
CA ARG A 275 -13.80 29.71 -37.77
C ARG A 275 -14.06 29.59 -39.26
N LYS A 276 -13.73 28.45 -39.90
CA LYS A 276 -14.01 28.23 -41.32
C LYS A 276 -15.51 28.29 -41.62
N GLU A 277 -16.32 27.60 -40.84
CA GLU A 277 -17.78 27.61 -40.99
C GLU A 277 -18.37 29.03 -40.84
N LEU A 278 -17.91 29.76 -39.82
CA LEU A 278 -18.31 31.16 -39.62
C LEU A 278 -17.89 32.04 -40.80
N THR A 279 -16.67 31.88 -41.33
CA THR A 279 -16.24 32.66 -42.50
C THR A 279 -17.04 32.35 -43.76
N GLU A 280 -17.37 31.09 -44.01
CA GLU A 280 -18.22 30.70 -45.14
C GLU A 280 -19.63 31.26 -45.00
N ARG A 281 -20.18 31.23 -43.78
CA ARG A 281 -21.49 31.79 -43.47
C ARG A 281 -21.51 33.31 -43.65
N VAL A 282 -20.48 34.02 -43.18
CA VAL A 282 -20.34 35.47 -43.39
C VAL A 282 -20.26 35.78 -44.88
N ALA A 283 -19.43 35.06 -45.64
CA ALA A 283 -19.32 35.25 -47.09
C ALA A 283 -20.65 34.98 -47.83
N ALA A 284 -21.42 33.99 -47.40
CA ALA A 284 -22.75 33.75 -47.94
C ALA A 284 -23.71 34.91 -47.62
N LEU A 285 -23.74 35.37 -46.37
CA LEU A 285 -24.58 36.49 -45.93
C LEU A 285 -24.22 37.80 -46.64
N GLU A 286 -22.94 38.05 -46.91
CA GLU A 286 -22.49 39.19 -47.71
C GLU A 286 -23.07 39.16 -49.13
N LYS A 287 -23.12 37.99 -49.77
CA LYS A 287 -23.76 37.83 -51.09
C LYS A 287 -25.27 38.10 -51.03
N PHE A 288 -25.93 37.75 -49.92
CA PHE A 288 -27.36 38.00 -49.72
C PHE A 288 -27.71 39.41 -49.23
N ARG A 289 -26.72 40.25 -48.90
CA ARG A 289 -26.92 41.63 -48.39
C ARG A 289 -27.86 42.52 -49.24
N PRO A 290 -27.90 42.42 -50.58
CA PRO A 290 -28.82 43.23 -51.39
C PRO A 290 -30.30 42.83 -51.23
N PHE A 291 -30.61 41.59 -50.84
CA PHE A 291 -32.00 41.12 -50.73
C PHE A 291 -32.80 41.82 -49.63
N PRO A 292 -32.29 41.96 -48.38
CA PRO A 292 -32.94 42.77 -47.35
C PRO A 292 -33.13 44.23 -47.79
N GLN A 293 -32.13 44.83 -48.44
CA GLN A 293 -32.20 46.21 -48.93
C GLN A 293 -33.31 46.36 -49.98
N TYR A 294 -33.40 45.40 -50.92
CA TYR A 294 -34.47 45.35 -51.90
C TYR A 294 -35.85 45.17 -51.26
N LYS A 295 -35.99 44.31 -50.23
CA LYS A 295 -37.25 44.15 -49.49
C LYS A 295 -37.71 45.47 -48.87
N VAL A 296 -36.82 46.14 -48.13
CA VAL A 296 -37.13 47.45 -47.52
C VAL A 296 -37.54 48.48 -48.58
N ALA A 297 -36.80 48.55 -49.69
CA ALA A 297 -37.13 49.47 -50.78
C ALA A 297 -38.46 49.13 -51.47
N LYS A 298 -38.76 47.85 -51.65
CA LYS A 298 -40.03 47.36 -52.23
C LYS A 298 -41.19 47.70 -51.31
N ASP A 299 -41.07 47.47 -50.01
CA ASP A 299 -42.10 47.78 -49.02
C ASP A 299 -42.37 49.29 -49.03
N ALA A 300 -41.33 50.12 -48.97
CA ALA A 300 -41.44 51.57 -49.09
C ALA A 300 -42.10 52.03 -50.41
N HIS A 301 -41.78 51.40 -51.54
CA HIS A 301 -42.42 51.68 -52.82
C HIS A 301 -43.91 51.27 -52.81
N THR A 302 -44.25 50.12 -52.22
CA THR A 302 -45.66 49.71 -52.10
C THR A 302 -46.45 50.67 -51.23
N GLU A 303 -45.89 51.14 -50.11
CA GLU A 303 -46.48 52.17 -49.26
C GLU A 303 -46.63 53.52 -49.98
N ALA A 304 -45.63 53.94 -50.75
CA ALA A 304 -45.72 55.17 -51.54
C ALA A 304 -46.80 55.06 -52.63
N LYS A 305 -46.93 53.88 -53.26
CA LYS A 305 -47.95 53.62 -54.28
C LYS A 305 -49.36 53.61 -53.70
N THR A 306 -49.58 53.04 -52.51
CA THR A 306 -50.87 53.11 -51.82
C THR A 306 -51.20 54.55 -51.42
N ARG A 307 -50.25 55.28 -50.83
CA ARG A 307 -50.41 56.71 -50.51
C ARG A 307 -50.75 57.57 -51.73
N LYS A 308 -50.10 57.33 -52.87
CA LYS A 308 -50.40 58.03 -54.13
C LYS A 308 -51.84 57.76 -54.59
N LYS A 309 -52.27 56.49 -54.61
CA LYS A 309 -53.65 56.13 -54.96
C LYS A 309 -54.68 56.78 -54.03
N ASP A 310 -54.41 56.80 -52.73
CA ASP A 310 -55.28 57.45 -51.75
C ASP A 310 -55.34 58.96 -51.94
N ALA A 311 -54.21 59.61 -52.26
CA ALA A 311 -54.16 61.04 -52.58
C ALA A 311 -54.89 61.36 -53.89
N GLU A 312 -54.74 60.56 -54.94
CA GLU A 312 -55.48 60.70 -56.20
C GLU A 312 -56.99 60.51 -56.00
N ARG A 313 -57.41 59.54 -55.17
CA ARG A 313 -58.82 59.36 -54.79
C ARG A 313 -59.36 60.61 -54.09
N LYS A 314 -58.62 61.13 -53.10
CA LYS A 314 -58.99 62.37 -52.39
C LYS A 314 -59.04 63.59 -53.33
N HIS A 315 -58.08 63.72 -54.25
CA HIS A 315 -58.07 64.79 -55.24
C HIS A 315 -59.31 64.74 -56.12
N ARG A 316 -59.63 63.56 -56.69
CA ARG A 316 -60.82 63.36 -57.51
C ARG A 316 -62.12 63.63 -56.74
N GLU A 317 -62.18 63.28 -55.45
CA GLU A 317 -63.31 63.62 -54.59
C GLU A 317 -63.45 65.12 -54.37
N LEU A 318 -62.34 65.84 -54.13
CA LEU A 318 -62.33 67.30 -53.98
C LEU A 318 -62.67 68.02 -55.28
N GLU A 319 -62.13 67.58 -56.43
CA GLU A 319 -62.49 68.12 -57.74
C GLU A 319 -63.98 68.00 -58.02
N LYS A 320 -64.59 66.84 -57.72
CA LYS A 320 -66.05 66.66 -57.84
C LYS A 320 -66.84 67.61 -56.94
N LYS A 321 -66.33 67.91 -55.73
CA LYS A 321 -66.97 68.86 -54.80
C LYS A 321 -66.82 70.32 -55.26
N MET A 322 -65.72 70.66 -55.95
CA MET A 322 -65.42 72.02 -56.43
C MET A 322 -66.02 72.31 -57.82
N ALA A 323 -66.31 71.28 -58.63
CA ALA A 323 -66.91 71.41 -59.97
C ALA A 323 -68.19 72.27 -60.05
N PRO A 324 -69.15 72.25 -59.09
CA PRO A 324 -70.30 73.15 -59.13
C PRO A 324 -69.99 74.61 -58.76
N ASN A 325 -68.82 74.93 -58.21
CA ASN A 325 -68.44 76.30 -57.81
C ASN A 325 -67.59 77.06 -58.85
N LEU A 326 -67.13 76.39 -59.92
CA LEU A 326 -66.29 76.98 -60.98
C LEU A 326 -67.06 77.31 -62.27
N ASN A 327 -68.31 76.86 -62.39
CA ASN A 327 -69.20 77.13 -63.53
C ASN A 327 -70.42 77.99 -63.15
N ALA A 328 -70.31 78.79 -62.09
CA ALA A 328 -71.35 79.69 -61.60
C ALA A 328 -70.96 81.16 -61.78
#